data_AF-M0CY88-F1
#
_entry.id   AF-M0CY88-F1
#
_cell.length_a   1.000
_cell.length_b   1.000
_cell.length_c   1.000
_cell.angle_alpha   90.00
_cell.angle_beta   90.00
_cell.angle_gamma   90.00
#
_symmetry.space_group_name_H-M   'P 1'
#
loop_
_entity.id
_entity.type
_entity.pdbx_description
1 polymer ?
#
loop_
_entity_poly.entity_id
_entity_poly.type
_entity_poly.pdbx_seq_one_letter_code
_entity_poly.pdbx_strand_id
1 'polypeptide(L)'
;MRRVTRNAVLLILGVMVALLALGALPSLLASGDPYYVTAEPVDAGNASANGTVAVNESAAVNGSALSERQYPYTTQALRNGSSDPYRKGPWGFKESFTHSPFDERSTLSARNATAVSESGVLVSYNGTFYRVAVSQRP
;
A
#
# COMPACT_ATOMS: atom_id res chain seq x y z
N MET A 1 15.64 -55.25 -2.39
CA MET A 1 15.84 -54.31 -1.26
C MET A 1 14.95 -54.72 -0.10
N ARG A 2 15.46 -54.73 1.14
CA ARG A 2 14.64 -55.05 2.33
C ARG A 2 13.43 -54.11 2.36
N ARG A 3 12.23 -54.64 2.62
CA ARG A 3 10.95 -53.89 2.58
C ARG A 3 11.00 -52.58 3.38
N VAL A 4 11.76 -52.60 4.48
CA VAL A 4 12.01 -51.45 5.35
C VAL A 4 12.70 -50.29 4.60
N THR A 5 13.74 -50.57 3.82
CA THR A 5 14.47 -49.55 3.06
C THR A 5 13.59 -48.91 1.98
N ARG A 6 12.71 -49.70 1.35
CA ARG A 6 11.77 -49.22 0.34
C ARG A 6 10.74 -48.25 0.92
N ASN A 7 10.22 -48.56 2.11
CA ASN A 7 9.25 -47.69 2.78
C ASN A 7 9.89 -46.39 3.28
N ALA A 8 11.13 -46.43 3.77
CA ALA A 8 11.87 -45.24 4.17
C ALA A 8 12.09 -44.26 3.01
N VAL A 9 12.48 -44.78 1.83
CA VAL A 9 12.65 -43.96 0.62
C VAL A 9 11.33 -43.33 0.17
N LEU A 10 10.22 -44.08 0.22
CA LEU A 10 8.89 -43.55 -0.12
C LEU A 10 8.43 -42.44 0.86
N LEU A 11 8.74 -42.57 2.14
CA LEU A 11 8.42 -41.57 3.16
C LEU A 11 9.21 -40.28 2.90
N ILE A 12 10.52 -40.39 2.67
CA ILE A 12 11.39 -39.24 2.34
C ILE A 12 10.92 -38.54 1.07
N LEU A 13 10.58 -39.30 0.03
CA LEU A 13 10.04 -38.74 -1.22
C LEU A 13 8.72 -38.02 -0.97
N GLY A 14 7.82 -38.60 -0.17
CA GLY A 14 6.55 -37.98 0.21
C GLY A 14 6.75 -36.66 0.98
N VAL A 15 7.70 -36.63 1.93
CA VAL A 15 8.05 -35.41 2.68
C VAL A 15 8.65 -34.35 1.77
N MET A 16 9.53 -34.72 0.84
CA MET A 16 10.08 -33.79 -0.15
C MET A 16 8.99 -33.17 -1.03
N VAL A 17 8.03 -33.98 -1.50
CA VAL A 17 6.89 -33.48 -2.29
C VAL A 17 5.99 -32.56 -1.46
N ALA A 18 5.74 -32.92 -0.20
CA ALA A 18 4.96 -32.08 0.71
C ALA A 18 5.66 -30.73 0.97
N LEU A 19 6.96 -30.74 1.28
CA LEU A 19 7.74 -29.51 1.48
C LEU A 19 7.84 -28.67 0.21
N LEU A 20 7.93 -29.28 -0.97
CA LEU A 20 7.90 -28.56 -2.25
C LEU A 20 6.54 -27.89 -2.47
N ALA A 21 5.44 -28.59 -2.17
CA ALA A 21 4.10 -28.03 -2.24
C ALA A 21 3.90 -26.88 -1.22
N LEU A 22 4.42 -27.03 0.00
CA LEU A 22 4.38 -25.99 1.02
C LEU A 22 5.29 -24.80 0.69
N GLY A 23 6.44 -25.03 0.05
CA GLY A 23 7.36 -23.98 -0.41
C GLY A 23 6.87 -23.24 -1.66
N ALA A 24 6.02 -23.86 -2.47
CA ALA A 24 5.40 -23.24 -3.65
C ALA A 24 4.12 -22.45 -3.34
N LEU A 25 3.46 -22.73 -2.21
CA LEU A 25 2.30 -21.96 -1.74
C LEU A 25 2.57 -20.44 -1.64
N PRO A 26 3.66 -19.94 -1.01
CA PRO A 26 3.92 -18.49 -0.91
C PRO A 26 4.10 -17.80 -2.26
N SER A 27 4.63 -18.47 -3.30
CA SER A 27 4.81 -17.83 -4.61
C SER A 27 3.50 -17.72 -5.39
N LEU A 28 2.60 -18.72 -5.27
CA LEU A 28 1.24 -18.63 -5.81
C LEU A 28 0.41 -17.58 -5.05
N LEU A 29 0.79 -17.30 -3.80
CA LEU A 29 0.15 -16.27 -2.97
C LEU A 29 0.60 -14.84 -3.28
N ALA A 30 1.54 -14.62 -4.20
CA ALA A 30 1.99 -13.28 -4.58
C ALA A 30 1.20 -12.65 -5.76
N SER A 31 0.07 -13.26 -6.16
CA SER A 31 -0.76 -12.88 -7.33
C SER A 31 -1.73 -11.70 -7.10
N GLY A 32 -1.63 -10.97 -5.98
CA GLY A 32 -2.53 -9.86 -5.69
C GLY A 32 -2.27 -8.62 -6.55
N ASP A 33 -3.33 -7.93 -6.95
CA ASP A 33 -3.24 -6.65 -7.66
C ASP A 33 -2.43 -5.62 -6.86
N PRO A 34 -1.45 -4.94 -7.48
CA PRO A 34 -0.63 -3.95 -6.82
C PRO A 34 -1.37 -2.62 -6.68
N TYR A 35 -1.38 -2.09 -5.45
CA TYR A 35 -1.90 -0.77 -5.11
C TYR A 35 -0.74 0.17 -4.82
N TYR A 36 -0.82 1.39 -5.33
CA TYR A 36 0.18 2.44 -5.15
C TYR A 36 -0.46 3.65 -4.49
N VAL A 37 0.29 4.34 -3.65
CA VAL A 37 -0.07 5.68 -3.17
C VAL A 37 0.66 6.68 -4.05
N THR A 38 -0.08 7.57 -4.70
CA THR A 38 0.47 8.61 -5.56
C THR A 38 0.24 9.97 -4.91
N ALA A 39 1.28 10.81 -4.89
CA ALA A 39 1.20 12.19 -4.44
C ALA A 39 1.37 13.11 -5.65
N GLU A 40 0.26 13.69 -6.09
CA GLU A 40 0.25 14.63 -7.22
C GLU A 40 0.31 16.06 -6.68
N PRO A 41 1.27 16.90 -7.11
CA PRO A 41 1.32 18.30 -6.67
C PRO A 41 0.09 19.05 -7.19
N VAL A 42 -0.54 19.83 -6.31
CA VAL A 42 -1.67 20.69 -6.64
C VAL A 42 -1.24 22.14 -6.48
N ASP A 43 -1.24 22.86 -7.59
CA ASP A 43 -1.06 24.31 -7.59
C ASP A 43 -2.27 24.97 -6.95
N ALA A 44 -2.09 25.53 -5.76
CA ALA A 44 -3.13 26.33 -5.10
C ALA A 44 -3.63 27.51 -5.96
N GLY A 45 -2.79 28.01 -6.88
CA GLY A 45 -3.13 29.07 -7.84
C GLY A 45 -3.86 28.60 -9.11
N ASN A 46 -3.77 27.32 -9.51
CA ASN A 46 -4.39 26.81 -10.76
C ASN A 46 -5.66 25.98 -10.53
N ALA A 47 -6.10 25.81 -9.28
CA ALA A 47 -7.35 25.12 -8.94
C ALA A 47 -8.61 25.73 -9.59
N SER A 48 -8.51 26.95 -10.16
CA SER A 48 -9.59 27.62 -10.89
C SER A 48 -9.67 27.29 -12.39
N ALA A 49 -8.65 26.69 -13.02
CA ALA A 49 -8.59 26.56 -14.48
C ALA A 49 -9.24 25.28 -15.04
N ASN A 50 -9.41 24.24 -14.22
CA ASN A 50 -9.98 22.96 -14.65
C ASN A 50 -11.02 22.39 -13.66
N GLY A 51 -11.87 23.24 -13.09
CA GLY A 51 -13.09 22.84 -12.37
C GLY A 51 -12.91 21.85 -11.21
N THR A 52 -11.69 21.65 -10.68
CA THR A 52 -11.42 20.61 -9.68
C THR A 52 -11.06 21.25 -8.34
N VAL A 53 -12.08 21.31 -7.47
CA VAL A 53 -12.01 21.44 -6.00
C VAL A 53 -11.21 22.65 -5.51
N ALA A 54 -11.91 23.68 -5.01
CA ALA A 54 -11.29 24.75 -4.23
C ALA A 54 -10.40 24.13 -3.14
N VAL A 55 -9.09 24.31 -3.28
CA VAL A 55 -8.11 23.74 -2.35
C VAL A 55 -8.26 24.52 -1.05
N ASN A 56 -8.91 23.91 -0.07
CA ASN A 56 -9.00 24.50 1.26
C ASN A 56 -7.63 24.29 1.94
N GLU A 57 -6.72 25.24 1.72
CA GLU A 57 -5.34 25.18 2.24
C GLU A 57 -5.32 25.00 3.77
N SER A 58 -6.27 25.63 4.48
CA SER A 58 -6.43 25.50 5.93
C SER A 58 -6.88 24.11 6.38
N ALA A 59 -7.42 23.30 5.47
CA ALA A 59 -7.79 21.91 5.74
C ALA A 59 -6.66 20.92 5.41
N ALA A 60 -5.56 21.33 4.76
CA ALA A 60 -4.50 20.39 4.39
C ALA A 60 -3.84 19.73 5.62
N VAL A 61 -3.59 18.42 5.55
CA VAL A 61 -2.84 17.72 6.59
C VAL A 61 -1.35 18.03 6.45
N ASN A 62 -0.68 18.41 7.54
CA ASN A 62 0.75 18.67 7.52
C ASN A 62 1.54 17.35 7.35
N GLY A 63 2.03 17.14 6.13
CA GLY A 63 2.81 15.97 5.72
C GLY A 63 4.22 15.95 6.28
N SER A 64 4.83 17.11 6.56
CA SER A 64 6.16 17.19 7.18
C SER A 64 6.13 16.78 8.66
N ALA A 65 4.95 16.81 9.29
CA ALA A 65 4.73 16.32 10.64
C ALA A 65 4.32 14.83 10.69
N LEU A 66 4.20 14.15 9.54
CA LEU A 66 3.91 12.72 9.50
C LEU A 66 5.18 11.91 9.78
N SER A 67 5.06 10.93 10.67
CA SER A 67 6.16 10.02 10.98
C SER A 67 6.24 8.91 9.93
N GLU A 68 7.41 8.71 9.32
CA GLU A 68 7.68 7.63 8.36
C GLU A 68 7.44 6.23 8.95
N ARG A 69 7.56 6.08 10.28
CA ARG A 69 7.29 4.82 10.97
C ARG A 69 5.80 4.48 11.01
N GLN A 70 4.94 5.49 10.98
CA GLN A 70 3.49 5.34 11.05
C GLN A 70 2.84 5.45 9.67
N TYR A 71 3.51 6.15 8.75
CA TYR A 71 3.02 6.54 7.43
C TYR A 71 4.06 6.26 6.31
N PRO A 72 4.58 5.02 6.18
CA PRO A 72 5.60 4.71 5.17
C PRO A 72 5.14 4.99 3.73
N TYR A 73 3.91 4.63 3.34
CA TYR A 73 3.49 4.77 1.93
C TYR A 73 3.27 6.22 1.53
N THR A 74 2.60 6.98 2.39
CA THR A 74 2.31 8.40 2.13
C THR A 74 3.58 9.25 2.17
N THR A 75 4.51 9.00 3.08
CA THR A 75 5.80 9.72 3.12
C THR A 75 6.75 9.34 1.97
N GLN A 76 6.70 8.09 1.48
CA GLN A 76 7.39 7.72 0.25
C GLN A 76 6.79 8.43 -0.97
N ALA A 77 5.46 8.43 -1.10
CA ALA A 77 4.77 9.11 -2.19
C ALA A 77 5.09 10.62 -2.23
N LEU A 78 5.15 11.28 -1.07
CA LEU A 78 5.52 12.70 -0.98
C LEU A 78 6.96 13.00 -1.42
N ARG A 79 7.87 12.02 -1.33
CA ARG A 79 9.28 12.17 -1.75
C ARG A 79 9.52 11.80 -3.20
N ASN A 80 8.95 10.68 -3.64
CA ASN A 80 9.23 10.08 -4.93
C ASN A 80 8.10 10.27 -5.95
N GLY A 81 6.99 10.90 -5.56
CA GLY A 81 5.75 11.03 -6.34
C GLY A 81 4.84 9.79 -6.26
N SER A 82 5.40 8.61 -5.97
CA SER A 82 4.66 7.36 -5.77
C SER A 82 5.30 6.50 -4.69
N SER A 83 4.50 5.72 -3.98
CA SER A 83 4.95 4.69 -3.03
C SER A 83 5.32 3.39 -3.73
N ASP A 84 5.95 2.49 -2.97
CA ASP A 84 6.12 1.09 -3.35
C ASP A 84 4.76 0.37 -3.49
N PRO A 85 4.68 -0.71 -4.30
CA PRO A 85 3.46 -1.48 -4.51
C PRO A 85 3.05 -2.26 -3.26
N TYR A 86 1.85 -1.98 -2.76
CA TYR A 86 1.17 -2.82 -1.78
C TYR A 86 0.34 -3.88 -2.49
N ARG A 87 0.63 -5.16 -2.25
CA ARG A 87 -0.16 -6.28 -2.80
C ARG A 87 -1.05 -6.88 -1.73
N LYS A 88 -2.33 -7.08 -2.04
CA LYS A 88 -3.22 -7.85 -1.15
C LYS A 88 -2.90 -9.34 -1.30
N GLY A 89 -2.72 -10.05 -0.18
CA GLY A 89 -2.64 -11.51 -0.21
C GLY A 89 -3.93 -12.13 -0.79
N PRO A 90 -3.85 -13.25 -1.51
CA PRO A 90 -4.96 -13.84 -2.28
C PRO A 90 -6.11 -14.38 -1.44
N TRP A 91 -5.90 -14.55 -0.13
CA TRP A 91 -6.96 -14.97 0.79
C TRP A 91 -7.62 -13.81 1.51
N GLY A 92 -7.34 -12.57 1.13
CA GLY A 92 -7.88 -11.39 1.82
C GLY A 92 -7.41 -11.24 3.27
N PHE A 93 -6.60 -12.19 3.78
CA PHE A 93 -5.77 -11.99 4.94
C PHE A 93 -4.77 -10.90 4.56
N LYS A 94 -5.09 -9.68 5.02
CA LYS A 94 -4.10 -8.65 5.27
C LYS A 94 -2.91 -9.35 5.92
N GLU A 95 -1.70 -9.09 5.46
CA GLU A 95 -0.57 -9.23 6.37
C GLU A 95 -0.89 -8.27 7.53
N SER A 96 -1.52 -8.77 8.59
CA SER A 96 -2.12 -8.00 9.69
C SER A 96 -1.08 -7.23 10.50
N PHE A 97 0.18 -7.28 10.07
CA PHE A 97 1.36 -6.69 10.68
C PHE A 97 2.06 -5.69 9.75
N THR A 98 1.60 -5.53 8.51
CA THR A 98 2.17 -4.58 7.53
C THR A 98 1.25 -3.37 7.44
N HIS A 99 1.80 -2.16 7.63
CA HIS A 99 1.07 -0.91 7.39
C HIS A 99 0.40 -0.98 6.01
N SER A 100 -0.89 -0.62 5.91
CA SER A 100 -1.60 -0.66 4.63
C SER A 100 -1.88 0.75 4.16
N PRO A 101 -1.74 1.04 2.85
CA PRO A 101 -2.03 2.37 2.31
C PRO A 101 -3.49 2.79 2.52
N PHE A 102 -4.41 1.83 2.64
CA PHE A 102 -5.81 2.08 2.95
C PHE A 102 -6.01 2.56 4.40
N ASP A 103 -5.22 2.02 5.34
CA ASP A 103 -5.26 2.39 6.76
C ASP A 103 -4.56 3.72 7.02
N GLU A 104 -3.47 4.01 6.30
CA GLU A 104 -2.89 5.35 6.30
C GLU A 104 -3.89 6.40 5.80
N ARG A 105 -4.62 6.10 4.72
CA ARG A 105 -5.65 7.01 4.22
C ARG A 105 -6.81 7.19 5.21
N SER A 106 -7.28 6.11 5.84
CA SER A 106 -8.37 6.19 6.83
C SER A 106 -7.96 7.03 8.04
N THR A 107 -6.74 6.86 8.55
CA THR A 107 -6.24 7.64 9.68
C THR A 107 -5.98 9.10 9.32
N LEU A 108 -5.51 9.39 8.11
CA LEU A 108 -5.41 10.76 7.60
C LEU A 108 -6.79 11.42 7.49
N SER A 109 -7.79 10.69 6.98
CA SER A 109 -9.18 11.18 6.90
C SER A 109 -9.80 11.40 8.28
N ALA A 110 -9.46 10.57 9.26
CA ALA A 110 -9.92 10.72 10.64
C ALA A 110 -9.27 11.92 11.34
N ARG A 111 -8.01 12.24 11.01
CA ARG A 111 -7.32 13.44 11.52
C ARG A 111 -7.91 14.73 10.97
N ASN A 112 -8.23 14.75 9.68
CA ASN A 112 -8.82 15.93 9.06
C ASN A 112 -9.79 15.54 7.94
N ALA A 113 -11.07 15.42 8.30
CA ALA A 113 -12.14 15.07 7.37
C ALA A 113 -12.34 16.14 6.29
N THR A 114 -11.98 17.39 6.57
CA THR A 114 -12.10 18.53 5.65
C THR A 114 -11.00 18.53 4.58
N ALA A 115 -9.92 17.78 4.80
CA ALA A 115 -8.85 17.58 3.81
C ALA A 115 -9.19 16.50 2.76
N VAL A 116 -10.28 15.77 2.96
CA VAL A 116 -10.69 14.66 2.10
C VAL A 116 -11.48 15.22 0.92
N SER A 117 -11.02 14.94 -0.28
CA SER A 117 -11.74 15.19 -1.53
C SER A 117 -12.22 13.88 -2.14
N GLU A 118 -13.16 13.94 -3.09
CA GLU A 118 -13.65 12.77 -3.82
C GLU A 118 -12.53 11.98 -4.55
N SER A 119 -11.41 12.65 -4.83
CA SER A 119 -10.26 12.09 -5.57
C SER A 119 -9.04 11.75 -4.71
N GLY A 120 -9.04 12.07 -3.40
CA GLY A 120 -7.90 11.82 -2.52
C GLY A 120 -7.82 12.75 -1.30
N VAL A 121 -6.79 12.60 -0.47
CA VAL A 121 -6.55 13.43 0.72
C VAL A 121 -5.53 14.53 0.40
N LEU A 122 -5.82 15.77 0.78
CA LEU A 122 -4.92 16.90 0.62
C LEU A 122 -3.88 16.95 1.75
N VAL A 123 -2.60 16.93 1.37
CA VAL A 123 -1.46 16.92 2.29
C VAL A 123 -0.48 18.03 1.89
N SER A 124 -0.08 18.88 2.82
CA SER A 124 0.96 19.89 2.58
C SER A 124 2.34 19.33 2.96
N TYR A 125 3.31 19.43 2.07
CA TYR A 125 4.68 18.95 2.30
C TYR A 125 5.68 19.96 1.75
N ASN A 126 6.60 20.43 2.60
CA ASN A 126 7.60 21.46 2.24
C ASN A 126 7.00 22.71 1.55
N GLY A 127 5.82 23.15 2.01
CA GLY A 127 5.14 24.33 1.46
C GLY A 127 4.43 24.12 0.12
N THR A 128 4.42 22.88 -0.41
CA THR A 128 3.64 22.51 -1.61
C THR A 128 2.47 21.63 -1.19
N PHE A 129 1.31 21.79 -1.83
CA PHE A 129 0.16 20.93 -1.60
C PHE A 129 0.22 19.73 -2.52
N TYR A 130 -0.06 18.55 -1.98
CA TYR A 130 -0.11 17.29 -2.69
C TYR A 130 -1.47 16.64 -2.48
N ARG A 131 -2.04 16.11 -3.55
CA ARG A 131 -3.19 15.21 -3.50
C ARG A 131 -2.67 13.78 -3.40
N VAL A 132 -2.97 13.15 -2.27
CA VAL A 132 -2.60 11.76 -1.98
C VAL A 132 -3.79 10.86 -2.31
N ALA A 133 -3.63 10.03 -3.33
CA ALA A 133 -4.64 9.08 -3.78
C ALA A 133 -4.07 7.65 -3.81
N VAL A 134 -4.94 6.66 -3.60
CA VAL A 134 -4.58 5.25 -3.77
C VAL A 134 -5.06 4.84 -5.16
N SER A 135 -4.13 4.52 -6.05
CA SER A 135 -4.42 4.07 -7.41
C SER A 135 -4.05 2.60 -7.60
N GLN A 136 -4.85 1.90 -8.40
CA GLN A 136 -4.54 0.55 -8.84
C GLN A 136 -3.92 0.65 -10.24
N ARG A 137 -2.73 0.09 -10.42
CA ARG A 137 -2.08 0.04 -11.74
C ARG A 137 -2.09 -1.42 -12.21
N PRO A 138 -2.61 -1.72 -13.41
CA PRO A 138 -2.59 -3.06 -13.98
C PRO A 138 -1.17 -3.52 -14.33
#